data_AF-A0A940TVW5-F1
#
_entry.id   AF-A0A940TVW5-F1
#
_cell.length_a   1.000
_cell.length_b   1.000
_cell.length_c   1.000
_cell.angle_alpha   90.00
_cell.angle_beta   90.00
_cell.angle_gamma   90.00
#
_symmetry.space_group_name_H-M   'P 1'
#
loop_
_entity.id
_entity.type
_entity.pdbx_description
1 polymer ?
#
loop_
_entity_poly.entity_id
_entity_poly.type
_entity_poly.pdbx_seq_one_letter_code
_entity_poly.pdbx_strand_id
1 'polypeptide(L)'
;MENSFSADQAAAWRALYKLAGIATLLAVFVFRRNLAAELALLGELGLLRGLPTEPLTSANDWFNLFQENRLLGLTLMNFFDLVEYALLGLVLLALYHALQSTRRSAMLVATVSGLIGITVYFASNQAFAMLALSERYIAATTAAQSSSYLAAGEALLAINNPGSIHQGTGIYLSLFLVLISGLIISIVMLRSRIFSKATAVVGILANGIGLSYFLTLALTPAVYWIPIPISAPFRVIWYFLMAIAFFKLAKTQSLSGS
;
A
#
# COMPACT_ATOMS: atom_id res chain seq x y z
N MET A 1 -22.38 -16.73 -32.32
CA MET A 1 -21.05 -16.12 -32.06
C MET A 1 -21.17 -14.89 -31.17
N GLU A 2 -22.16 -14.01 -31.34
CA GLU A 2 -22.35 -12.82 -30.49
C GLU A 2 -22.73 -13.16 -29.03
N ASN A 3 -23.52 -14.23 -28.81
CA ASN A 3 -23.91 -14.70 -27.47
C ASN A 3 -22.81 -15.40 -26.67
N SER A 4 -21.77 -15.94 -27.30
CA SER A 4 -20.64 -16.55 -26.56
C SER A 4 -19.68 -15.48 -26.02
N PHE A 5 -19.47 -14.41 -26.79
CA PHE A 5 -18.60 -13.30 -26.40
C PHE A 5 -19.12 -12.53 -25.18
N SER A 6 -20.44 -12.33 -25.09
CA SER A 6 -21.08 -11.66 -23.93
C SER A 6 -21.00 -12.50 -22.66
N ALA A 7 -21.13 -13.83 -22.78
CA ALA A 7 -21.02 -14.76 -21.66
C ALA A 7 -19.58 -14.84 -21.11
N ASP A 8 -18.58 -14.90 -21.99
CA ASP A 8 -17.17 -14.92 -21.61
C ASP A 8 -16.77 -13.62 -20.90
N GLN A 9 -17.27 -12.48 -21.39
CA GLN A 9 -17.03 -11.18 -20.80
C GLN A 9 -17.67 -11.06 -19.40
N ALA A 10 -18.91 -11.52 -19.22
CA ALA A 10 -19.57 -11.56 -17.91
C ALA A 10 -18.82 -12.46 -16.91
N ALA A 11 -18.32 -13.61 -17.38
CA ALA A 11 -17.50 -14.51 -16.58
C ALA A 11 -16.18 -13.87 -16.15
N ALA A 12 -15.51 -13.13 -17.04
CA ALA A 12 -14.27 -12.41 -16.74
C ALA A 12 -14.48 -11.32 -15.68
N TRP A 13 -15.53 -10.51 -15.80
CA TRP A 13 -15.82 -9.47 -14.81
C TRP A 13 -16.22 -10.05 -13.46
N ARG A 14 -16.97 -11.17 -13.46
CA ARG A 14 -17.27 -11.92 -12.25
C ARG A 14 -15.99 -12.40 -11.55
N ALA A 15 -15.03 -12.93 -12.30
CA ALA A 15 -13.75 -13.37 -11.73
C ALA A 15 -12.98 -12.17 -11.15
N LEU A 16 -12.93 -11.05 -11.86
CA LEU A 16 -12.29 -9.83 -11.36
C LEU A 16 -12.90 -9.35 -10.04
N TYR A 17 -14.24 -9.33 -9.91
CA TYR A 17 -14.88 -8.93 -8.66
C TYR A 17 -14.59 -9.89 -7.50
N LYS A 18 -14.57 -11.21 -7.74
CA LYS A 18 -14.18 -12.17 -6.70
C LYS A 18 -12.73 -11.94 -6.26
N LEU A 19 -11.82 -11.80 -7.22
CA LEU A 19 -10.41 -11.53 -6.95
C LEU A 19 -10.23 -10.20 -6.20
N ALA A 20 -10.94 -9.14 -6.58
CA ALA A 20 -10.90 -7.86 -5.89
C ALA A 20 -11.44 -7.95 -4.45
N GLY A 21 -12.51 -8.72 -4.22
CA GLY A 21 -13.01 -9.00 -2.87
C GLY A 21 -11.96 -9.67 -1.98
N ILE A 22 -11.30 -10.71 -2.48
CA ILE A 22 -10.21 -11.41 -1.78
C ILE A 22 -9.02 -10.48 -1.58
N ALA A 23 -8.60 -9.78 -2.64
CA ALA A 23 -7.47 -8.86 -2.63
C ALA A 23 -7.65 -7.75 -1.58
N THR A 24 -8.87 -7.20 -1.47
CA THR A 24 -9.18 -6.17 -0.48
C THR A 24 -9.07 -6.72 0.95
N LEU A 25 -9.52 -7.95 1.21
CA LEU A 25 -9.37 -8.58 2.53
C LEU A 25 -7.92 -8.92 2.88
N LEU A 26 -7.15 -9.42 1.91
CA LEU A 26 -5.72 -9.70 2.11
C LEU A 26 -4.93 -8.41 2.35
N ALA A 27 -5.22 -7.36 1.58
CA ALA A 27 -4.56 -6.06 1.69
C ALA A 27 -4.76 -5.43 3.09
N VAL A 28 -5.94 -5.59 3.68
CA VAL A 28 -6.25 -4.99 4.99
C VAL A 28 -5.82 -5.85 6.18
N PHE A 29 -5.99 -7.18 6.12
CA PHE A 29 -5.77 -8.05 7.28
C PHE A 29 -4.42 -8.78 7.30
N VAL A 30 -3.84 -9.06 6.13
CA VAL A 30 -2.61 -9.85 6.02
C VAL A 30 -1.41 -8.97 5.74
N PHE A 31 -1.46 -8.20 4.64
CA PHE A 31 -0.34 -7.34 4.25
C PHE A 31 -0.30 -6.03 5.02
N ARG A 32 -1.49 -5.51 5.36
CA ARG A 32 -1.73 -4.39 6.27
C ARG A 32 -0.71 -3.26 6.08
N ARG A 33 -1.05 -2.33 5.19
CA ARG A 33 -0.23 -1.16 4.88
C ARG A 33 0.31 -0.48 6.14
N ASN A 34 1.61 -0.20 6.15
CA ASN A 34 2.38 0.35 7.29
C ASN A 34 2.63 -0.64 8.45
N LEU A 35 2.63 -1.95 8.20
CA LEU A 35 3.02 -2.96 9.19
C LEU A 35 4.40 -2.66 9.81
N ALA A 36 5.35 -2.16 9.02
CA ALA A 36 6.67 -1.74 9.48
C ALA A 36 6.59 -0.68 10.59
N ALA A 37 5.78 0.36 10.37
CA ALA A 37 5.63 1.47 11.32
C ALA A 37 4.92 1.01 12.60
N GLU A 38 3.95 0.10 12.48
CA GLU A 38 3.30 -0.51 13.65
C GLU A 38 4.31 -1.32 14.48
N LEU A 39 5.14 -2.15 13.84
CA LEU A 39 6.16 -2.93 14.54
C LEU A 39 7.25 -2.03 15.15
N ALA A 40 7.72 -1.02 14.41
CA ALA A 40 8.69 -0.06 14.94
C ALA A 40 8.17 0.62 16.21
N LEU A 41 6.93 1.11 16.19
CA LEU A 41 6.29 1.72 17.37
C LEU A 41 6.17 0.73 18.54
N LEU A 42 5.81 -0.53 18.29
CA LEU A 42 5.73 -1.55 19.33
C LEU A 42 7.10 -1.89 19.91
N GLY A 43 8.16 -1.84 19.09
CA GLY A 43 9.55 -1.99 19.51
C GLY A 43 10.03 -0.83 20.39
N GLU A 44 9.79 0.41 19.95
CA GLU A 44 10.10 1.64 20.69
C GLU A 44 9.40 1.67 22.07
N LEU A 45 8.14 1.20 22.13
CA LEU A 45 7.40 1.10 23.39
C LEU A 45 7.79 -0.12 24.25
N GLY A 46 8.71 -0.98 23.78
CA GLY A 46 9.14 -2.18 24.50
C GLY A 46 8.05 -3.24 24.67
N LEU A 47 6.99 -3.19 23.86
CA LEU A 47 5.82 -4.07 23.99
C LEU A 47 6.05 -5.45 23.35
N LEU A 48 7.00 -5.55 22.42
CA LEU A 48 7.37 -6.81 21.75
C LEU A 48 8.88 -7.01 21.80
N ARG A 49 9.31 -8.24 22.10
CA ARG A 49 10.74 -8.62 22.14
C ARG A 49 11.27 -8.88 20.73
N GLY A 50 12.54 -8.56 20.50
CA GLY A 50 13.23 -8.83 19.23
C GLY A 50 12.97 -7.81 18.13
N LEU A 51 12.34 -6.68 18.46
CA LEU A 51 12.24 -5.53 17.58
C LEU A 51 13.32 -4.50 17.94
N PRO A 52 13.84 -3.74 16.97
CA PRO A 52 14.72 -2.61 17.26
C PRO A 52 14.00 -1.63 18.19
N THR A 53 14.67 -1.20 19.26
CA THR A 53 14.18 -0.17 20.18
C THR A 53 14.59 1.23 19.75
N GLU A 54 15.53 1.32 18.81
CA GLU A 54 16.03 2.55 18.22
C GLU A 54 15.88 2.48 16.69
N PRO A 55 15.65 3.62 16.01
CA PRO A 55 15.55 3.64 14.56
C PRO A 55 16.85 3.25 13.87
N LEU A 56 16.74 2.41 12.83
CA LEU A 56 17.87 1.96 12.02
C LEU A 56 18.29 3.06 11.04
N THR A 57 19.49 3.61 11.24
CA THR A 57 19.95 4.79 10.48
C THR A 57 21.13 4.52 9.55
N SER A 58 21.93 3.48 9.80
CA SER A 58 23.07 3.13 8.95
C SER A 58 22.87 1.83 8.16
N ALA A 59 23.57 1.70 7.04
CA ALA A 59 23.55 0.50 6.21
C ALA A 59 24.05 -0.72 6.98
N ASN A 60 25.03 -0.53 7.87
CA ASN A 60 25.56 -1.58 8.73
C ASN A 60 24.48 -2.15 9.66
N ASP A 61 23.66 -1.29 10.28
CA ASP A 61 22.58 -1.73 11.18
C ASP A 61 21.52 -2.53 10.40
N TRP A 62 21.15 -2.05 9.21
CA TRP A 62 20.24 -2.77 8.33
C TRP A 62 20.81 -4.13 7.89
N PHE A 63 22.10 -4.20 7.55
CA PHE A 63 22.75 -5.45 7.17
C PHE A 63 22.77 -6.44 8.33
N ASN A 64 23.09 -5.98 9.55
CA ASN A 64 23.04 -6.81 10.76
C ASN A 64 21.63 -7.32 11.02
N LEU A 65 20.60 -6.48 10.88
CA LEU A 65 19.22 -6.93 11.03
C LEU A 65 18.85 -8.00 9.99
N PHE A 66 19.25 -7.82 8.72
CA PHE A 66 18.99 -8.82 7.69
C PHE A 66 19.70 -10.16 7.97
N GLN A 67 20.86 -10.11 8.62
CA GLN A 67 21.64 -11.29 9.03
C GLN A 67 20.98 -12.02 10.20
N GLU A 68 20.52 -11.27 11.20
CA GLU A 68 19.86 -11.83 12.39
C GLU A 68 18.45 -12.34 12.06
N ASN A 69 17.69 -11.55 11.31
CA ASN A 69 16.30 -11.83 10.98
C ASN A 69 15.90 -11.20 9.64
N ARG A 70 16.11 -11.97 8.56
CA ARG A 70 15.75 -11.60 7.18
C ARG A 70 14.30 -11.13 7.04
N LEU A 71 13.35 -11.82 7.67
CA LEU A 71 11.93 -11.49 7.53
C LEU A 71 11.60 -10.17 8.23
N LEU A 72 12.17 -9.92 9.42
CA LEU A 72 12.01 -8.65 10.12
C LEU A 72 12.63 -7.49 9.33
N GLY A 73 13.85 -7.67 8.78
CA GLY A 73 14.49 -6.68 7.92
C GLY A 73 13.63 -6.34 6.68
N LEU A 74 13.07 -7.36 6.02
CA LEU A 74 12.14 -7.16 4.89
C LEU A 74 10.86 -6.44 5.34
N THR A 75 10.34 -6.79 6.50
CA THR A 75 9.13 -6.16 7.07
C THR A 75 9.37 -4.67 7.33
N LEU A 76 10.45 -4.32 8.02
CA LEU A 76 10.82 -2.93 8.32
C LEU A 76 11.20 -2.13 7.06
N MET A 77 11.64 -2.81 6.00
CA MET A 77 11.82 -2.22 4.66
C MET A 77 10.53 -2.15 3.83
N ASN A 78 9.36 -2.34 4.46
CA ASN A 78 8.04 -2.25 3.84
C ASN A 78 7.84 -3.25 2.67
N PHE A 79 8.40 -4.45 2.75
CA PHE A 79 8.14 -5.50 1.75
C PHE A 79 6.64 -5.83 1.62
N PHE A 80 5.92 -5.90 2.74
CA PHE A 80 4.49 -6.23 2.74
C PHE A 80 3.64 -5.18 2.01
N ASP A 81 4.06 -3.92 2.03
CA ASP A 81 3.41 -2.85 1.27
C ASP A 81 3.53 -3.10 -0.25
N LEU A 82 4.63 -3.69 -0.76
CA LEU A 82 4.71 -4.03 -2.19
C LEU A 82 3.56 -4.95 -2.61
N VAL A 83 3.25 -5.94 -1.77
CA VAL A 83 2.17 -6.88 -2.05
C VAL A 83 0.81 -6.21 -1.84
N GLU A 84 0.66 -5.37 -0.82
CA GLU A 84 -0.56 -4.57 -0.62
C GLU A 84 -0.89 -3.69 -1.83
N TYR A 85 0.09 -2.96 -2.36
CA TYR A 85 -0.10 -2.09 -3.52
C TYR A 85 -0.39 -2.91 -4.81
N ALA A 86 0.18 -4.11 -4.95
CA ALA A 86 -0.16 -5.01 -6.05
C ALA A 86 -1.64 -5.45 -5.98
N LEU A 87 -2.11 -5.83 -4.78
CA LEU A 87 -3.51 -6.17 -4.54
C LEU A 87 -4.43 -4.97 -4.76
N LEU A 88 -4.00 -3.78 -4.33
CA LEU A 88 -4.72 -2.52 -4.57
C LEU A 88 -4.86 -2.24 -6.07
N GLY A 89 -3.88 -2.59 -6.90
CA GLY A 89 -3.98 -2.52 -8.36
C GLY A 89 -5.20 -3.28 -8.90
N LEU A 90 -5.43 -4.51 -8.44
CA LEU A 90 -6.61 -5.31 -8.81
C LEU A 90 -7.92 -4.64 -8.33
N VAL A 91 -7.89 -4.10 -7.10
CA VAL A 91 -9.03 -3.38 -6.52
C VAL A 91 -9.38 -2.14 -7.35
N LEU A 92 -8.40 -1.35 -7.79
CA LEU A 92 -8.61 -0.17 -8.62
C LEU A 92 -9.24 -0.50 -9.98
N LEU A 93 -8.83 -1.62 -10.61
CA LEU A 93 -9.42 -2.08 -11.86
C LEU A 93 -10.89 -2.50 -11.68
N ALA A 94 -11.20 -3.22 -10.60
CA ALA A 94 -12.58 -3.60 -10.27
C ALA A 94 -13.45 -2.36 -9.96
N LEU A 95 -12.91 -1.38 -9.23
CA LEU A 95 -13.60 -0.13 -8.93
C LEU A 95 -13.85 0.70 -10.19
N TYR A 96 -12.87 0.78 -11.09
CA TYR A 96 -13.03 1.42 -12.38
C TYR A 96 -14.24 0.85 -13.12
N HIS A 97 -14.28 -0.47 -13.29
CA HIS A 97 -15.37 -1.11 -14.01
C HIS A 97 -16.72 -0.92 -13.30
N ALA A 98 -16.76 -1.01 -11.96
CA ALA A 98 -17.99 -0.83 -11.20
C ALA A 98 -18.53 0.62 -11.25
N LEU A 99 -17.67 1.64 -11.24
CA LEU A 99 -18.06 3.04 -11.06
C LEU A 99 -17.99 3.90 -12.32
N GLN A 100 -17.40 3.41 -13.42
CA GLN A 100 -17.24 4.20 -14.66
C GLN A 100 -18.57 4.72 -15.23
N SER A 101 -19.68 4.00 -15.05
CA SER A 101 -21.02 4.44 -15.48
C SER A 101 -21.56 5.59 -14.65
N THR A 102 -21.06 5.78 -13.42
CA THR A 102 -21.46 6.87 -12.52
C THR A 102 -20.74 8.18 -12.88
N ARG A 103 -19.40 8.14 -13.01
CA ARG A 103 -18.56 9.28 -13.40
C ARG A 103 -17.28 8.81 -14.09
N ARG A 104 -17.34 8.57 -15.40
CA ARG A 104 -16.22 7.99 -16.17
C ARG A 104 -14.92 8.78 -16.07
N SER A 105 -14.97 10.11 -16.21
CA SER A 105 -13.77 10.96 -16.16
C SER A 105 -13.10 10.93 -14.78
N ALA A 106 -13.88 11.03 -13.70
CA ALA A 106 -13.36 10.96 -12.34
C ALA A 106 -12.74 9.59 -12.03
N MET A 107 -13.37 8.51 -12.49
CA MET A 107 -12.82 7.16 -12.32
C MET A 107 -11.54 6.94 -13.13
N LEU A 108 -11.44 7.48 -14.34
CA LEU A 108 -10.19 7.45 -15.11
C LEU A 108 -9.06 8.15 -14.36
N VAL A 109 -9.30 9.38 -13.89
CA VAL A 109 -8.30 10.13 -13.10
C VAL A 109 -7.88 9.34 -11.86
N ALA A 110 -8.85 8.85 -11.08
CA ALA A 110 -8.54 8.09 -9.87
C ALA A 110 -7.73 6.82 -10.14
N THR A 111 -8.15 6.01 -11.13
CA THR A 111 -7.46 4.77 -11.46
C THR A 111 -6.05 5.04 -11.98
N VAL A 112 -5.87 6.02 -12.87
CA VAL A 112 -4.54 6.39 -13.39
C VAL A 112 -3.64 6.91 -12.27
N SER A 113 -4.14 7.83 -11.43
CA SER A 113 -3.38 8.33 -10.27
C SER A 113 -2.96 7.19 -9.34
N GLY A 114 -3.88 6.27 -9.02
CA GLY A 114 -3.59 5.15 -8.14
C GLY A 114 -2.54 4.19 -8.73
N LEU A 115 -2.65 3.85 -10.02
CA LEU A 115 -1.69 2.98 -10.71
C LEU A 115 -0.31 3.63 -10.85
N ILE A 116 -0.24 4.93 -11.12
CA ILE A 116 1.02 5.67 -11.09
C ILE A 116 1.60 5.65 -9.68
N GLY A 117 0.79 5.89 -8.65
CA GLY A 117 1.23 5.80 -7.26
C GLY A 117 1.82 4.43 -6.90
N ILE A 118 1.16 3.35 -7.31
CA ILE A 118 1.66 1.97 -7.16
C ILE A 118 3.00 1.78 -7.89
N THR A 119 3.10 2.24 -9.13
CA THR A 119 4.33 2.11 -9.92
C THR A 119 5.49 2.88 -9.30
N VAL A 120 5.24 4.11 -8.83
CA VAL A 120 6.23 4.92 -8.11
C VAL A 120 6.66 4.22 -6.82
N TYR A 121 5.72 3.62 -6.08
CA TYR A 121 6.06 2.87 -4.86
C TYR A 121 6.98 1.68 -5.17
N PHE A 122 6.67 0.88 -6.19
CA PHE A 122 7.50 -0.25 -6.61
C PHE A 122 8.91 0.17 -7.02
N ALA A 123 9.03 1.28 -7.75
CA ALA A 123 10.32 1.81 -8.17
C ALA A 123 11.13 2.41 -7.01
N SER A 124 10.46 2.85 -5.94
CA SER A 124 11.09 3.54 -4.80
C SER A 124 11.40 2.62 -3.62
N ASN A 125 10.79 1.44 -3.55
CA ASN A 125 11.04 0.49 -2.48
C ASN A 125 12.40 -0.21 -2.67
N GLN A 126 13.19 -0.28 -1.62
CA GLN A 126 14.58 -0.76 -1.67
C GLN A 126 14.80 -2.09 -0.95
N ALA A 127 13.74 -2.77 -0.48
CA ALA A 127 13.84 -3.94 0.39
C ALA A 127 14.75 -5.03 -0.17
N PHE A 128 14.54 -5.41 -1.43
CA PHE A 128 15.36 -6.44 -2.09
C PHE A 128 16.77 -5.98 -2.44
N ALA A 129 16.94 -4.71 -2.79
CA ALA A 129 18.27 -4.15 -3.08
C ALA A 129 19.14 -4.14 -1.81
N MET A 130 18.57 -3.71 -0.68
CA MET A 130 19.28 -3.71 0.60
C MET A 130 19.61 -5.12 1.08
N LEU A 131 18.68 -6.06 0.94
CA LEU A 131 18.90 -7.47 1.26
C LEU A 131 20.03 -8.08 0.40
N ALA A 132 20.02 -7.83 -0.91
CA ALA A 132 21.06 -8.33 -1.81
C ALA A 132 22.44 -7.73 -1.47
N LEU A 133 22.51 -6.46 -1.05
CA LEU A 133 23.75 -5.86 -0.57
C LEU A 133 24.22 -6.48 0.75
N SER A 134 23.31 -6.78 1.68
CA SER A 134 23.65 -7.48 2.92
C SER A 134 24.24 -8.87 2.65
N GLU A 135 23.64 -9.65 1.75
CA GLU A 135 24.17 -10.97 1.36
C GLU A 135 25.57 -10.86 0.73
N ARG A 136 25.81 -9.85 -0.11
CA ARG A 136 27.13 -9.57 -0.70
C ARG A 136 28.15 -9.10 0.33
N TYR A 137 27.72 -8.35 1.33
CA TYR A 137 28.57 -7.87 2.42
C TYR A 137 29.16 -9.02 3.24
N ILE A 138 28.37 -10.06 3.53
CA ILE A 138 28.83 -11.26 4.25
C ILE A 138 29.75 -12.11 3.37
N ALA A 139 29.47 -12.21 2.08
CA ALA A 139 30.28 -12.96 1.14
C ALA A 139 31.60 -12.27 0.75
N ALA A 140 31.80 -11.01 1.18
CA ALA A 140 33.01 -10.26 0.89
C ALA A 140 34.22 -10.89 1.56
N THR A 141 35.33 -11.01 0.81
CA THR A 141 36.58 -11.62 1.30
C THR A 141 37.66 -10.58 1.57
N THR A 142 37.38 -9.31 1.27
CA THR A 142 38.31 -8.20 1.44
C THR A 142 37.62 -7.01 2.08
N ALA A 143 38.36 -6.24 2.90
CA ALA A 143 37.84 -5.02 3.51
C ALA A 143 37.37 -4.00 2.48
N ALA A 144 38.02 -3.95 1.31
CA ALA A 144 37.63 -3.07 0.20
C ALA A 144 36.24 -3.44 -0.38
N GLN A 145 35.93 -4.74 -0.55
CA GLN A 145 34.61 -5.19 -0.97
C GLN A 145 33.54 -4.86 0.07
N SER A 146 33.79 -5.16 1.34
CA SER A 146 32.86 -4.85 2.44
C SER A 146 32.55 -3.35 2.51
N SER A 147 33.57 -2.50 2.40
CA SER A 147 33.42 -1.04 2.37
C SER A 147 32.60 -0.56 1.16
N SER A 148 32.81 -1.17 -0.01
CA SER A 148 32.03 -0.84 -1.21
C SER A 148 30.55 -1.19 -1.06
N TYR A 149 30.21 -2.33 -0.46
CA TYR A 149 28.81 -2.71 -0.22
C TYR A 149 28.14 -1.86 0.84
N LEU A 150 28.84 -1.48 1.90
CA LEU A 150 28.33 -0.51 2.88
C LEU A 150 28.04 0.85 2.22
N ALA A 151 28.98 1.37 1.43
CA ALA A 151 28.78 2.64 0.71
C ALA A 151 27.57 2.58 -0.25
N ALA A 152 27.36 1.45 -0.92
CA ALA A 152 26.16 1.25 -1.75
C ALA A 152 24.87 1.20 -0.93
N GLY A 153 24.90 0.60 0.27
CA GLY A 153 23.78 0.60 1.21
C GLY A 153 23.45 2.01 1.71
N GLU A 154 24.46 2.81 2.06
CA GLU A 154 24.28 4.21 2.46
C GLU A 154 23.67 5.04 1.33
N ALA A 155 24.09 4.81 0.08
CA ALA A 155 23.50 5.46 -1.08
C ALA A 155 22.00 5.12 -1.26
N LEU A 156 21.59 3.89 -0.95
CA LEU A 156 20.16 3.53 -0.93
C LEU A 156 19.42 4.27 0.19
N LEU A 157 19.94 4.25 1.42
CA LEU A 157 19.33 4.95 2.56
C LEU A 157 19.19 6.46 2.34
N ALA A 158 20.14 7.08 1.63
CA ALA A 158 20.07 8.48 1.24
C ALA A 158 18.88 8.80 0.32
N ILE A 159 18.40 7.84 -0.48
CA ILE A 159 17.19 7.98 -1.28
C ILE A 159 15.94 7.79 -0.41
N ASN A 160 15.91 6.73 0.41
CA ASN A 160 14.82 6.46 1.33
C ASN A 160 15.25 5.55 2.47
N ASN A 161 15.22 6.05 3.71
CA ASN A 161 15.39 5.24 4.90
C ASN A 161 14.06 5.12 5.67
N PRO A 162 13.44 3.93 5.73
CA PRO A 162 12.24 3.69 6.53
C PRO A 162 12.41 4.02 8.02
N GLY A 163 13.62 3.91 8.57
CA GLY A 163 13.96 4.27 9.95
C GLY A 163 14.18 5.78 10.16
N SER A 164 14.06 6.61 9.12
CA SER A 164 14.13 8.06 9.25
C SER A 164 12.75 8.69 9.43
N ILE A 165 12.71 9.81 10.16
CA ILE A 165 11.51 10.65 10.35
C ILE A 165 10.93 11.07 8.99
N HIS A 166 11.82 11.38 8.04
CA HIS A 166 11.44 11.80 6.70
C HIS A 166 11.72 10.66 5.71
N GLN A 167 10.69 10.28 4.96
CA GLN A 167 10.79 9.32 3.87
C GLN A 167 11.25 10.02 2.58
N GLY A 168 11.69 9.22 1.61
CA GLY A 168 12.07 9.67 0.28
C GLY A 168 10.89 10.18 -0.53
N THR A 169 11.17 11.05 -1.51
CA THR A 169 10.16 11.67 -2.38
C THR A 169 9.24 10.67 -3.06
N GLY A 170 9.77 9.52 -3.48
CA GLY A 170 8.98 8.46 -4.12
C GLY A 170 7.91 7.86 -3.18
N ILE A 171 8.23 7.68 -1.90
CA ILE A 171 7.28 7.20 -0.89
C ILE A 171 6.18 8.24 -0.65
N TYR A 172 6.53 9.52 -0.56
CA TYR A 172 5.53 10.58 -0.42
C TYR A 172 4.62 10.71 -1.64
N LEU A 173 5.20 10.73 -2.84
CA LEU A 173 4.44 10.89 -4.09
C LEU A 173 3.50 9.69 -4.30
N SER A 174 3.97 8.48 -4.07
CA SER A 174 3.12 7.28 -4.17
C SER A 174 1.97 7.29 -3.18
N LEU A 175 2.23 7.61 -1.90
CA LEU A 175 1.21 7.73 -0.87
C LEU A 175 0.18 8.80 -1.24
N PHE A 176 0.62 9.98 -1.69
CA PHE A 176 -0.25 11.08 -2.09
C PHE A 176 -1.19 10.69 -3.24
N LEU A 177 -0.64 10.10 -4.30
CA LEU A 177 -1.41 9.69 -5.47
C LEU A 177 -2.43 8.59 -5.15
N VAL A 178 -2.07 7.63 -4.31
CA VAL A 178 -2.99 6.58 -3.86
C VAL A 178 -4.12 7.17 -2.99
N LEU A 179 -3.82 8.10 -2.09
CA LEU A 179 -4.84 8.72 -1.25
C LEU A 179 -5.78 9.62 -2.04
N ILE A 180 -5.28 10.40 -3.01
CA ILE A 180 -6.14 11.17 -3.92
C ILE A 180 -7.04 10.23 -4.73
N SER A 181 -6.49 9.13 -5.26
CA SER A 181 -7.27 8.11 -5.96
C SER A 181 -8.41 7.58 -5.09
N GLY A 182 -8.10 7.17 -3.85
CA GLY A 182 -9.10 6.68 -2.90
C GLY A 182 -10.13 7.74 -2.53
N LEU A 183 -9.74 9.02 -2.38
CA LEU A 183 -10.67 10.11 -2.08
C LEU A 183 -11.64 10.36 -3.24
N ILE A 184 -11.14 10.43 -4.48
CA ILE A 184 -11.98 10.61 -5.68
C ILE A 184 -12.97 9.45 -5.80
N ILE A 185 -12.48 8.21 -5.67
CA ILE A 185 -13.33 7.00 -5.70
C ILE A 185 -14.42 7.10 -4.65
N SER A 186 -14.08 7.48 -3.42
CA SER A 186 -15.04 7.58 -2.32
C SER A 186 -16.10 8.65 -2.59
N ILE A 187 -15.72 9.79 -3.19
CA ILE A 187 -16.67 10.82 -3.63
C ILE A 187 -17.59 10.30 -4.75
N VAL A 188 -17.06 9.52 -5.70
CA VAL A 188 -17.87 8.91 -6.77
C VAL A 188 -18.84 7.87 -6.19
N MET A 189 -18.43 7.10 -5.18
CA MET A 189 -19.30 6.15 -4.48
C MET A 189 -20.54 6.83 -3.88
N LEU A 190 -20.45 8.09 -3.43
CA LEU A 190 -21.63 8.85 -2.97
C LEU A 190 -22.70 9.02 -4.06
N ARG A 191 -22.33 8.96 -5.34
CA ARG A 191 -23.27 9.13 -6.46
C ARG A 191 -23.69 7.80 -7.08
N SER A 192 -23.17 6.68 -6.59
CA SER A 192 -23.45 5.34 -7.09
C SER A 192 -24.60 4.68 -6.33
N ARG A 193 -25.30 3.75 -6.99
CA ARG A 193 -26.25 2.82 -6.35
C ARG A 193 -25.61 1.49 -5.95
N ILE A 194 -24.35 1.27 -6.34
CA ILE A 194 -23.62 0.01 -6.11
C ILE A 194 -23.05 -0.04 -4.70
N PHE A 195 -22.47 1.07 -4.25
CA PHE A 195 -21.84 1.19 -2.93
C PHE A 195 -22.77 1.96 -1.98
N SER A 196 -22.78 1.55 -0.72
CA SER A 196 -23.56 2.26 0.30
C SER A 196 -22.95 3.62 0.61
N LYS A 197 -23.77 4.55 1.08
CA LYS A 197 -23.30 5.86 1.58
C LYS A 197 -22.28 5.71 2.71
N ALA A 198 -22.45 4.69 3.57
CA ALA A 198 -21.48 4.37 4.61
C ALA A 198 -20.10 4.03 4.02
N THR A 199 -20.05 3.18 2.97
CA THR A 199 -18.79 2.84 2.29
C THR A 199 -18.09 4.10 1.77
N ALA A 200 -18.87 4.99 1.15
CA ALA A 200 -18.36 6.25 0.60
C ALA A 200 -17.83 7.20 1.70
N VAL A 201 -18.59 7.42 2.77
CA VAL A 201 -18.20 8.32 3.87
C VAL A 201 -16.96 7.81 4.60
N VAL A 202 -16.92 6.52 4.93
CA VAL A 202 -15.76 5.91 5.59
C VAL A 202 -14.51 6.01 4.68
N GLY A 203 -14.67 5.82 3.36
CA GLY A 203 -13.58 6.03 2.41
C GLY A 203 -13.09 7.49 2.34
N ILE A 204 -14.00 8.47 2.43
CA ILE A 204 -13.64 9.89 2.51
C ILE A 204 -12.84 10.16 3.80
N LEU A 205 -13.27 9.61 4.94
CA LEU A 205 -12.54 9.77 6.21
C LEU A 205 -11.15 9.12 6.12
N ALA A 206 -11.05 7.88 5.63
CA ALA A 206 -9.78 7.17 5.49
C ALA A 206 -8.78 7.92 4.60
N ASN A 207 -9.22 8.40 3.44
CA ASN A 207 -8.33 9.04 2.47
C ASN A 207 -8.09 10.52 2.78
N GLY A 208 -9.12 11.23 3.25
CA GLY A 208 -9.03 12.65 3.62
C GLY A 208 -8.16 12.88 4.84
N ILE A 209 -8.32 12.07 5.90
CA ILE A 209 -7.42 12.10 7.07
C ILE A 209 -6.02 11.64 6.64
N GLY A 210 -5.91 10.64 5.78
CA GLY A 210 -4.61 10.25 5.23
C GLY A 210 -3.90 11.39 4.49
N LEU A 211 -4.62 12.20 3.70
CA LEU A 211 -4.06 13.34 2.98
C LEU A 211 -3.64 14.49 3.90
N SER A 212 -4.27 14.65 5.07
CA SER A 212 -3.86 15.69 6.02
C SER A 212 -2.45 15.45 6.56
N TYR A 213 -1.90 14.24 6.43
CA TYR A 213 -0.48 13.94 6.65
C TYR A 213 0.46 14.91 5.93
N PHE A 214 0.18 15.26 4.67
CA PHE A 214 1.05 16.16 3.91
C PHE A 214 0.95 17.61 4.38
N LEU A 215 -0.25 18.01 4.84
CA LEU A 215 -0.46 19.33 5.43
C LEU A 215 0.24 19.44 6.79
N THR A 216 0.14 18.41 7.63
CA THR A 216 0.84 18.40 8.93
C THR A 216 2.35 18.35 8.74
N LEU A 217 2.85 17.55 7.78
CA LEU A 217 4.27 17.53 7.45
C LEU A 217 4.79 18.90 7.00
N ALA A 218 4.01 19.67 6.23
CA ALA A 218 4.43 20.97 5.73
C ALA A 218 4.26 22.12 6.74
N LEU A 219 3.20 22.10 7.55
CA LEU A 219 2.79 23.24 8.37
C LEU A 219 3.02 23.03 9.88
N THR A 220 2.94 21.78 10.34
CA THR A 220 3.07 21.42 11.77
C THR A 220 3.86 20.12 11.96
N PRO A 221 5.16 20.08 11.60
CA PRO A 221 5.93 18.84 11.56
C PRO A 221 5.98 18.08 12.88
N ALA A 222 5.82 18.76 14.03
CA ALA A 222 5.81 18.13 15.36
C ALA A 222 4.68 17.09 15.55
N VAL A 223 3.61 17.16 14.76
CA VAL A 223 2.43 16.27 14.86
C VAL A 223 2.19 15.45 13.59
N TYR A 224 3.20 15.32 12.72
CA TYR A 224 3.09 14.60 11.45
C TYR A 224 2.69 13.13 11.60
N TRP A 225 2.98 12.51 12.74
CA TRP A 225 2.70 11.10 13.03
C TRP A 225 1.22 10.81 13.34
N ILE A 226 0.39 11.82 13.61
CA ILE A 226 -1.01 11.66 14.05
C ILE A 226 -1.97 11.21 12.93
N PRO A 227 -1.94 11.77 11.71
CA PRO A 227 -2.97 11.49 10.72
C PRO A 227 -3.02 10.02 10.25
N ILE A 228 -1.87 9.36 10.12
CA ILE A 228 -1.81 7.99 9.62
C ILE A 228 -2.52 7.00 10.57
N PRO A 229 -2.20 6.94 11.89
CA PRO A 229 -2.93 6.13 12.85
C PRO A 229 -4.43 6.42 12.91
N ILE A 230 -4.83 7.70 12.86
CA ILE A 230 -6.27 8.07 12.89
C ILE A 230 -6.97 7.57 11.62
N SER A 231 -6.31 7.59 10.47
CA SER A 231 -6.88 7.11 9.21
C SER A 231 -7.06 5.58 9.16
N ALA A 232 -6.23 4.84 9.89
CA ALA A 232 -6.15 3.37 9.83
C ALA A 232 -7.48 2.65 10.12
N PRO A 233 -8.23 2.92 11.22
CA PRO A 233 -9.50 2.23 11.49
C PRO A 233 -10.54 2.47 10.38
N PHE A 234 -10.61 3.69 9.85
CA PHE A 234 -11.50 3.99 8.73
C PHE A 234 -11.09 3.22 7.47
N ARG A 235 -9.79 3.10 7.19
CA ARG A 235 -9.29 2.29 6.07
C ARG A 235 -9.70 0.83 6.21
N VAL A 236 -9.60 0.27 7.42
CA VAL A 236 -9.99 -1.12 7.68
C VAL A 236 -11.47 -1.34 7.39
N ILE A 237 -12.33 -0.48 7.93
CA ILE A 237 -13.78 -0.55 7.71
C ILE A 237 -14.10 -0.35 6.22
N TRP A 238 -13.42 0.58 5.54
CA TRP A 238 -13.64 0.85 4.13
C TRP A 238 -13.32 -0.36 3.26
N TYR A 239 -12.15 -0.98 3.47
CA TYR A 239 -11.73 -2.19 2.75
C TYR A 239 -12.70 -3.34 2.99
N PHE A 240 -13.15 -3.54 4.24
CA PHE A 240 -14.14 -4.57 4.54
C PHE A 240 -15.48 -4.35 3.81
N LEU A 241 -15.99 -3.12 3.81
CA LEU A 241 -17.21 -2.76 3.09
C LEU A 241 -17.08 -2.90 1.57
N MET A 242 -15.93 -2.53 1.00
CA MET A 242 -15.62 -2.74 -0.42
C MET A 242 -15.62 -4.24 -0.77
N ALA A 243 -15.00 -5.09 0.06
CA ALA A 243 -14.99 -6.53 -0.15
C ALA A 243 -16.40 -7.12 -0.22
N ILE A 244 -17.27 -6.72 0.72
CA ILE A 244 -18.70 -7.13 0.70
C ILE A 244 -19.38 -6.70 -0.60
N ALA A 245 -19.15 -5.47 -1.06
CA ALA A 245 -19.73 -4.96 -2.30
C ALA A 245 -19.23 -5.76 -3.52
N PHE A 246 -17.95 -6.09 -3.61
CA PHE A 246 -17.41 -6.90 -4.69
C PHE A 246 -17.98 -8.32 -4.73
N PHE A 247 -18.10 -8.98 -3.57
CA PHE A 247 -18.72 -10.32 -3.54
C PHE A 247 -20.19 -10.29 -3.96
N LYS A 248 -20.93 -9.24 -3.60
CA LYS A 248 -22.30 -9.03 -4.09
C LYS A 248 -22.32 -8.85 -5.62
N LEU A 249 -21.44 -8.02 -6.18
CA LEU A 249 -21.33 -7.83 -7.63
C LEU A 249 -20.99 -9.14 -8.37
N ALA A 250 -20.06 -9.92 -7.84
CA ALA A 250 -19.73 -11.23 -8.39
C ALA A 250 -20.92 -12.20 -8.39
N LYS A 251 -21.79 -12.13 -7.38
CA LYS A 251 -23.01 -12.95 -7.31
C LYS A 251 -24.06 -12.48 -8.32
N THR A 252 -24.27 -11.17 -8.47
CA THR A 252 -25.26 -10.62 -9.41
C THR A 252 -24.91 -10.94 -10.86
N GLN A 253 -23.64 -10.88 -11.24
CA GLN A 253 -23.17 -11.28 -12.57
C GLN A 253 -23.40 -12.78 -12.87
N SER A 254 -23.60 -13.61 -11.84
CA SER A 254 -23.94 -15.03 -12.00
C SER A 254 -25.40 -15.26 -12.39
N LEU A 255 -26.29 -14.30 -12.12
CA LEU A 255 -27.74 -14.41 -12.35
C LEU A 255 -28.16 -13.83 -13.70
N SER A 256 -27.33 -12.98 -14.32
CA SER A 256 -27.58 -12.40 -15.65
C SER A 256 -27.06 -13.24 -16.81
N GLY A 257 -26.34 -14.33 -16.52
CA GLY A 257 -25.77 -15.25 -17.51
C GLY A 257 -26.37 -16.66 -17.50
N SER A 258 -27.47 -16.86 -16.76
CA SER A 258 -28.30 -18.08 -16.71
C SER A 258 -29.66 -17.80 -17.32
#